data_AF-I0KAL5-F1
#
_entry.id   AF-I0KAL5-F1
#
_cell.length_a   1.000
_cell.length_b   1.000
_cell.length_c   1.000
_cell.angle_alpha   90.00
_cell.angle_beta   90.00
_cell.angle_gamma   90.00
#
_symmetry.space_group_name_H-M   'P 1'
#
loop_
_entity.id
_entity.type
_entity.pdbx_description
1 polymer ?
#
loop_
_entity_poly.entity_id
_entity_poly.type
_entity_poly.pdbx_seq_one_letter_code
_entity_poly.pdbx_strand_id
1 'polypeptide(L)' 'MEKNNFRRSFGAGLTILGAAVLLFALVAFLSDGKPTLGLQVSGAKAFAPFVLGLIFFGSGISLINNS' A
#
# COMPACT_ATOMS: atom_id res chain seq x y z
N MET A 1 26.44 -4.87 -14.03
CA MET A 1 25.30 -3.94 -14.16
C MET A 1 23.96 -4.53 -13.67
N GLU A 2 23.92 -5.60 -12.88
CA GLU A 2 22.65 -6.31 -12.58
C GLU A 2 21.96 -5.91 -11.26
N LYS A 3 22.74 -5.48 -10.26
CA LYS A 3 22.27 -5.25 -8.89
C LYS A 3 21.34 -4.03 -8.73
N ASN A 4 21.57 -2.97 -9.52
CA ASN A 4 20.80 -1.73 -9.45
C ASN A 4 19.43 -1.88 -10.13
N ASN A 5 19.36 -2.67 -11.21
CA ASN A 5 18.09 -2.97 -11.90
C ASN A 5 17.15 -3.78 -11.02
N PHE A 6 17.68 -4.75 -10.26
CA PHE A 6 16.88 -5.56 -9.33
C PHE A 6 16.26 -4.73 -8.20
N ARG A 7 17.04 -3.85 -7.56
CA ARG A 7 16.55 -3.01 -6.46
C ARG A 7 15.48 -2.02 -6.94
N ARG A 8 15.64 -1.47 -8.15
CA ARG A 8 14.65 -0.59 -8.78
C ARG A 8 13.36 -1.33 -9.14
N SER A 9 13.44 -2.54 -9.70
CA SER A 9 12.27 -3.38 -10.00
C SER A 9 11.54 -3.85 -8.75
N PHE A 10 12.29 -4.24 -7.71
CA PHE A 10 11.71 -4.61 -6.42
C PHE A 10 11.03 -3.41 -5.75
N GLY A 11 11.64 -2.23 -5.82
CA GLY A 11 11.08 -0.98 -5.30
C GLY A 11 9.81 -0.56 -6.05
N ALA A 12 9.78 -0.72 -7.37
CA ALA A 12 8.59 -0.51 -8.19
C ALA A 12 7.46 -1.46 -7.78
N GLY A 13 7.75 -2.76 -7.60
CA GLY A 13 6.78 -3.73 -7.11
C GLY A 13 6.24 -3.39 -5.73
N LEU A 14 7.11 -3.00 -4.80
CA LEU A 14 6.74 -2.60 -3.44
C LEU A 14 5.85 -1.35 -3.43
N THR A 15 6.14 -0.39 -4.31
CA THR A 15 5.36 0.85 -4.47
C THR A 15 3.97 0.57 -5.03
N ILE A 16 3.87 -0.30 -6.05
CA ILE A 16 2.59 -0.70 -6.64
C ILE A 16 1.73 -1.45 -5.62
N LEU A 17 2.33 -2.36 -4.84
CA LEU A 17 1.66 -3.05 -3.74
C LEU A 17 1.17 -2.07 -2.66
N GLY A 18 2.04 -1.16 -2.22
CA GLY A 18 1.69 -0.12 -1.25
C GLY A 18 0.54 0.76 -1.73
N ALA A 19 0.57 1.18 -2.99
CA ALA A 19 -0.50 1.96 -3.61
C ALA A 19 -1.83 1.19 -3.67
N ALA A 20 -1.81 -0.09 -4.06
CA ALA A 20 -3.01 -0.93 -4.10
C ALA A 20 -3.65 -1.09 -2.70
N VAL A 21 -2.82 -1.31 -1.67
CA VAL A 21 -3.28 -1.43 -0.28
C VAL A 21 -3.81 -0.09 0.25
N LEU A 22 -3.17 1.03 -0.09
CA LEU A 22 -3.65 2.38 0.24
C LEU A 22 -5.02 2.66 -0.38
N LEU A 23 -5.20 2.37 -1.67
CA LEU A 23 -6.47 2.54 -2.36
C LEU A 23 -7.55 1.66 -1.74
N PHE A 24 -7.22 0.40 -1.40
CA PHE A 24 -8.14 -0.49 -0.70
C PHE A 24 -8.56 0.09 0.67
N ALA A 25 -7.61 0.58 1.46
CA ALA A 25 -7.88 1.16 2.76
C ALA A 25 -8.73 2.44 2.66
N LEU A 26 -8.47 3.29 1.66
CA LEU A 26 -9.27 4.49 1.39
C LEU A 26 -10.70 4.15 0.97
N VAL A 27 -10.89 3.14 0.11
CA VAL A 27 -12.21 2.67 -0.30
C VAL A 27 -12.97 2.05 0.88
N ALA A 28 -12.28 1.27 1.72
CA ALA A 28 -12.84 0.72 2.97
C ALA A 28 -13.24 1.82 3.94
N PHE A 29 -12.41 2.87 4.09
CA PHE A 29 -12.69 4.01 4.96
C PHE A 29 -13.83 4.88 4.43
N LEU A 30 -13.89 5.17 3.13
CA LEU A 30 -14.97 5.96 2.54
C LEU A 30 -16.31 5.21 2.56
N SER A 31 -16.25 3.88 2.60
CA SER A 31 -17.44 3.02 2.67
C SER A 31 -17.87 2.72 4.10
N ASP A 32 -17.39 3.46 5.11
CA ASP A 32 -17.80 3.28 6.51
C ASP A 32 -19.34 3.24 6.61
N GLY A 33 -19.89 2.09 7.05
CA GLY A 33 -21.32 1.81 7.08
C GLY A 33 -21.88 0.91 5.94
N LYS A 34 -21.07 0.54 4.94
CA LYS A 34 -21.42 -0.40 3.86
C LYS A 34 -20.35 -1.51 3.79
N PRO A 35 -20.74 -2.79 3.63
CA PRO A 35 -19.76 -3.88 3.56
C PRO A 35 -18.86 -3.73 2.32
N THR A 36 -17.57 -3.48 2.53
CA THR A 36 -16.56 -3.53 1.47
C THR A 36 -16.00 -4.93 1.35
N LEU A 37 -16.16 -5.55 0.18
CA LEU A 37 -15.78 -6.97 -0.07
C LEU A 37 -16.42 -7.97 0.93
N GLY A 38 -17.59 -7.65 1.49
CA GLY A 38 -18.27 -8.52 2.46
C GLY A 38 -17.74 -8.45 3.90
N LEU A 39 -16.72 -7.62 4.19
CA LEU A 39 -16.28 -7.34 5.56
C LEU A 39 -16.89 -6.02 6.06
N GLN A 40 -17.52 -6.07 7.24
CA GLN A 40 -17.80 -4.85 8.02
C GLN A 40 -16.49 -4.34 8.63
N VAL A 41 -15.84 -3.44 7.90
CA VAL A 41 -14.68 -2.69 8.38
C VAL A 41 -15.21 -1.38 8.95
N SER A 42 -15.35 -1.29 10.27
CA SER A 42 -15.51 0.00 10.95
C SER A 42 -14.26 0.84 10.73
N GLY A 43 -14.36 2.16 10.57
CA GLY A 43 -13.22 3.06 10.26
C GLY A 43 -11.95 2.83 11.09
N ALA A 44 -12.07 2.41 12.35
CA ALA A 44 -10.93 2.03 13.20
C ALA A 44 -10.14 0.81 12.67
N LYS A 45 -10.82 -0.15 12.04
CA LYS A 45 -10.19 -1.32 11.39
C LYS A 45 -9.60 -0.98 10.02
N ALA A 46 -10.10 0.06 9.34
CA ALA A 46 -9.55 0.54 8.06
C ALA A 46 -8.24 1.33 8.25
N PHE A 47 -7.95 1.79 9.47
CA PHE A 47 -6.69 2.46 9.80
C PHE A 47 -5.46 1.56 9.66
N ALA A 48 -5.59 0.27 10.03
CA ALA A 48 -4.49 -0.68 9.95
C ALA A 48 -3.96 -0.89 8.51
N PRO A 49 -4.82 -1.22 7.49
CA PRO A 49 -4.35 -1.33 6.12
C PRO A 49 -3.89 0.01 5.54
N PHE A 50 -4.41 1.15 6.00
CA PHE A 50 -3.93 2.47 5.57
C PHE A 50 -2.46 2.71 5.98
N VAL A 51 -2.14 2.47 7.25
CA VAL A 51 -0.75 2.60 7.76
C VAL A 51 0.18 1.61 7.07
N LEU A 52 -0.27 0.37 6.87
CA LEU A 52 0.47 -0.64 6.11
C LEU A 52 0.78 -0.17 4.68
N GLY A 53 -0.22 0.35 3.97
CA GLY A 53 -0.06 0.89 2.63
C GLY A 53 0.94 2.04 2.57
N LEU A 54 0.93 2.96 3.55
CA LEU A 54 1.92 4.04 3.67
C LEU A 54 3.34 3.52 3.87
N ILE A 55 3.53 2.50 4.72
CA ILE A 55 4.85 1.89 4.96
C ILE A 55 5.38 1.22 3.69
N PHE A 56 4.55 0.42 3.01
CA PHE A 56 4.93 -0.24 1.75
C PHE A 56 5.22 0.77 0.63
N PHE A 57 4.41 1.82 0.54
CA PHE A 57 4.59 2.87 -0.45
C PHE A 57 5.87 3.69 -0.20
N GLY A 58 6.08 4.14 1.03
CA GLY A 58 7.28 4.91 1.41
C GLY A 58 8.56 4.11 1.28
N SER A 59 8.54 2.83 1.70
CA SER A 59 9.69 1.94 1.53
C SER A 59 9.97 1.64 0.05
N GLY A 60 8.94 1.49 -0.79
CA GLY A 60 9.09 1.29 -2.23
C GLY A 60 9.73 2.48 -2.94
N ILE A 61 9.23 3.69 -2.66
CA ILE A 61 9.82 4.93 -3.20
C ILE A 61 11.25 5.10 -2.72
N SER A 62 11.51 4.90 -1.43
CA SER A 62 12.86 5.01 -0.87
C SER A 62 13.83 4.02 -1.51
N LEU A 63 13.37 2.81 -1.83
CA LEU A 63 14.20 1.82 -2.52
C LEU A 63 14.49 2.23 -3.95
N ILE A 64 13.51 2.75 -4.71
CA ILE A 64 13.72 3.27 -6.07
C ILE A 64 14.72 4.43 -6.05
N ASN A 65 14.57 5.36 -5.10
CA ASN A 65 15.39 6.56 -5.00
C ASN A 65 16.83 6.27 -4.55
N ASN A 66 17.06 5.16 -3.84
CA ASN A 66 18.37 4.68 -3.37
C ASN A 66 18.87 3.43 -4.13
N SER A 67 18.49 3.26 -5.41
CA SER A 67 18.90 2.15 -6.29
C SER A 67 19.79 2.58 -7.45
#